data_AF-A0A5B8XQ60-F1
#
_entry.id   AF-A0A5B8XQ60-F1
#
_cell.length_a   1.000
_cell.length_b   1.000
_cell.length_c   1.000
_cell.angle_alpha   90.00
_cell.angle_beta   90.00
_cell.angle_gamma   90.00
#
_symmetry.space_group_name_H-M   'P 1'
#
loop_
_entity.id
_entity.type
_entity.pdbx_description
1 polymer ?
#
loop_
_entity_poly.entity_id
_entity_poly.type
_entity_poly.pdbx_seq_one_letter_code
_entity_poly.pdbx_strand_id
1 'polypeptide(L)'
;MKRVIRKIRELQGFDARGKVLLKTCLAVAQNCLEGSDWPHGQVCSADIHLRNERGYTGALHQPISRSHDGVSLATTAGLWRWVEDFNEPIGLDADLHQAYLTFEDDGSERINTHDGIEVSASLSKVFEHGVTHVFLAPLNGHNGSLEGMLSIFFEAPDAMNTRFIWDELAYELSLLLELVTPYLISSQASAQLVEPDEYLPVIGPSMQRRIQVAQHFAVTEEILLIGGPTGAGKSRLAKWCHLQSPRKDGPFEVLDLMSVPPEMQMAELVGWQKGAFTGAMQDNPGALGRARGGTLFVDEIDKLSRETQAGLLRIFEEKMYRPLGFRGGAQEADVRFIIGTNVDLKEQVAKGAFRDDLYWRINVLTVEIPALIERTDELRDWVDFMVDQETRGRDVQLTEGAFRRLAVQRWPGNLRQLHNVIRRTMALAGIGARGDYVVIEEFHVEQALAREDSSYDERLGYILLRAAKVIAQQIKISNQHEPGSLPLEAVDALRALVLLELRQEFDVGEIYCLLGKESLVKNRNHQRTYSRELESLKLLAQHSPELQSILDSLS
;
A
#
# COMPACT_ATOMS: atom_id res chain seq x y z
N MET A 1 -26.08 -0.51 30.46
CA MET A 1 -24.65 -0.85 30.51
C MET A 1 -24.31 -2.32 30.85
N LYS A 2 -24.50 -2.85 32.09
CA LYS A 2 -24.04 -4.21 32.50
C LYS A 2 -24.45 -5.36 31.55
N ARG A 3 -25.70 -5.35 31.06
CA ARG A 3 -26.23 -6.35 30.11
C ARG A 3 -25.52 -6.31 28.76
N VAL A 4 -25.16 -5.10 28.28
CA VAL A 4 -24.46 -4.90 27.00
C VAL A 4 -23.04 -5.42 27.10
N ILE A 5 -22.32 -5.05 28.16
CA ILE A 5 -20.94 -5.54 28.40
C ILE A 5 -20.92 -7.06 28.48
N ARG A 6 -21.85 -7.67 29.22
CA ARG A 6 -21.97 -9.14 29.28
C ARG A 6 -22.20 -9.75 27.90
N LYS A 7 -23.14 -9.20 27.13
CA LYS A 7 -23.43 -9.68 25.77
C LYS A 7 -22.22 -9.55 24.85
N ILE A 8 -21.49 -8.43 24.91
CA ILE A 8 -20.28 -8.21 24.12
C ILE A 8 -19.17 -9.19 24.50
N ARG A 9 -19.00 -9.48 25.80
CA ARG A 9 -18.05 -10.49 26.28
C ARG A 9 -18.36 -11.90 25.79
N GLU A 10 -19.65 -12.23 25.66
CA GLU A 10 -20.11 -13.55 25.18
C GLU A 10 -19.99 -13.71 23.66
N LEU A 11 -19.98 -12.59 22.91
CA LEU A 11 -19.86 -12.60 21.45
C LEU A 11 -18.40 -12.78 21.00
N GLN A 12 -18.21 -13.28 19.78
CA GLN A 12 -16.92 -13.42 19.11
C GLN A 12 -16.91 -12.62 17.81
N GLY A 13 -15.75 -12.12 17.44
CA GLY A 13 -15.53 -11.26 16.28
C GLY A 13 -15.81 -9.77 16.54
N PHE A 14 -15.05 -8.92 15.83
CA PHE A 14 -15.26 -7.47 15.81
C PHE A 14 -16.67 -7.11 15.32
N ASP A 15 -17.16 -7.73 14.23
CA ASP A 15 -18.48 -7.42 13.65
C ASP A 15 -19.65 -7.64 14.61
N ALA A 16 -19.67 -8.78 15.30
CA ALA A 16 -20.77 -9.09 16.22
C ALA A 16 -20.76 -8.18 17.45
N ARG A 17 -19.57 -7.96 18.03
CA ARG A 17 -19.39 -7.05 19.19
C ARG A 17 -19.69 -5.60 18.80
N GLY A 18 -19.15 -5.16 17.67
CA GLY A 18 -19.33 -3.82 17.12
C GLY A 18 -20.77 -3.53 16.71
N LYS A 19 -21.49 -4.47 16.09
CA LYS A 19 -22.94 -4.32 15.83
C LYS A 19 -23.76 -4.15 17.11
N VAL A 20 -23.42 -4.88 18.17
CA VAL A 20 -24.08 -4.70 19.48
C VAL A 20 -23.72 -3.36 20.10
N LEU A 21 -22.45 -2.93 19.99
CA LEU A 21 -22.03 -1.62 20.46
C LEU A 21 -22.75 -0.51 19.70
N LEU A 22 -22.70 -0.50 18.36
CA LEU A 22 -23.38 0.49 17.51
C LEU A 22 -24.87 0.59 17.81
N LYS A 23 -25.58 -0.54 17.90
CA LYS A 23 -27.00 -0.52 18.29
C LYS A 23 -27.24 0.06 19.68
N THR A 24 -26.30 -0.14 20.61
CA THR A 24 -26.39 0.45 21.94
C THR A 24 -26.12 1.95 21.90
N CYS A 25 -25.07 2.38 21.20
CA CYS A 25 -24.71 3.79 21.04
C CYS A 25 -25.84 4.58 20.35
N LEU A 26 -26.42 4.02 19.28
CA LEU A 26 -27.58 4.61 18.60
C LEU A 26 -28.79 4.73 19.52
N ALA A 27 -29.07 3.70 20.33
CA ALA A 27 -30.18 3.76 21.29
C ALA A 27 -29.94 4.80 22.40
N VAL A 28 -28.70 4.95 22.87
CA VAL A 28 -28.32 6.01 23.81
C VAL A 28 -28.51 7.38 23.17
N ALA A 29 -27.97 7.58 21.97
CA ALA A 29 -28.09 8.83 21.24
C ALA A 29 -29.55 9.22 20.98
N GLN A 30 -30.39 8.24 20.63
CA GLN A 30 -31.82 8.45 20.43
C GLN A 30 -32.51 8.86 21.73
N ASN A 31 -32.20 8.20 22.86
CA ASN A 31 -32.77 8.59 24.16
C ASN A 31 -32.33 9.98 24.60
N CYS A 32 -31.07 10.35 24.38
CA CYS A 32 -30.57 11.70 24.68
C CYS A 32 -31.32 12.76 23.85
N LEU A 33 -31.55 12.48 22.56
CA LEU A 33 -32.25 13.38 21.65
C LEU A 33 -33.74 13.51 22.00
N GLU A 34 -34.42 12.40 22.31
CA GLU A 34 -35.82 12.39 22.76
C GLU A 34 -36.03 13.13 24.10
N GLY A 35 -35.01 13.16 24.95
CA GLY A 35 -35.01 13.89 26.22
C GLY A 35 -34.58 15.37 26.12
N SER A 36 -34.23 15.84 24.92
CA SER A 36 -33.69 17.18 24.69
C SER A 36 -34.76 18.19 24.25
N ASP A 37 -34.36 19.45 24.11
CA ASP A 37 -35.19 20.53 23.55
C ASP A 37 -35.41 20.41 22.02
N TRP A 38 -34.90 19.35 21.38
CA TRP A 38 -34.89 19.14 19.93
C TRP A 38 -35.80 17.98 19.48
N PRO A 39 -37.14 18.10 19.62
CA PRO A 39 -38.07 17.00 19.37
C PRO A 39 -38.18 16.58 17.90
N HIS A 40 -37.68 17.39 16.97
CA HIS A 40 -37.61 17.07 15.54
C HIS A 40 -36.27 16.49 15.10
N GLY A 41 -35.29 16.42 16.01
CA GLY A 41 -34.00 15.82 15.75
C GLY A 41 -34.11 14.31 15.50
N GLN A 42 -33.24 13.80 14.63
CA GLN A 42 -33.12 12.38 14.32
C GLN A 42 -31.66 11.93 14.39
N VAL A 43 -31.46 10.69 14.85
CA VAL A 43 -30.17 10.00 14.73
C VAL A 43 -30.16 9.29 13.38
N CYS A 44 -29.14 9.57 12.56
CA CYS A 44 -29.06 9.07 11.19
C CYS A 44 -28.36 7.71 11.11
N SER A 45 -27.14 7.64 11.67
CA SER A 45 -26.25 6.49 11.59
C SER A 45 -25.15 6.57 12.66
N ALA A 46 -24.43 5.47 12.86
CA ALA A 46 -23.22 5.45 13.66
C ALA A 46 -22.19 4.46 13.11
N ASP A 47 -20.92 4.81 13.29
CA ASP A 47 -19.77 4.10 12.73
C ASP A 47 -18.74 3.78 13.79
N ILE A 48 -18.09 2.62 13.66
CA ILE A 48 -16.90 2.26 14.44
C ILE A 48 -15.76 2.00 13.48
N HIS A 49 -14.63 2.64 13.74
CA HIS A 49 -13.40 2.52 12.99
C HIS A 49 -12.32 2.07 13.94
N LEU A 50 -11.59 1.01 13.60
CA LEU A 50 -10.35 0.62 14.27
C LEU A 50 -9.19 0.91 13.35
N ARG A 51 -8.20 1.65 13.86
CA ARG A 51 -7.05 2.13 13.10
C ARG A 51 -5.82 2.14 14.00
N ASN A 52 -4.70 1.65 13.47
CA ASN A 52 -3.39 1.74 14.10
C ASN A 52 -2.42 2.52 13.19
N GLU A 53 -1.16 2.66 13.62
CA GLU A 53 -0.09 3.34 12.86
C GLU A 53 0.08 2.82 11.42
N ARG A 54 -0.41 1.61 11.10
CA ARG A 54 -0.28 0.94 9.79
C ARG A 54 -1.55 0.98 8.95
N GLY A 55 -2.60 1.67 9.39
CA GLY A 55 -3.87 1.82 8.68
C GLY A 55 -5.07 1.19 9.36
N TYR A 56 -6.16 1.01 8.61
CA TYR A 56 -7.41 0.47 9.15
C TYR A 56 -7.30 -1.02 9.45
N THR A 57 -7.86 -1.42 10.59
CA THR A 57 -7.88 -2.81 11.03
C THR A 57 -9.28 -3.36 11.28
N GLY A 58 -10.31 -2.52 11.18
CA GLY A 58 -11.72 -2.89 11.29
C GLY A 58 -12.61 -1.67 11.06
N ALA A 59 -13.77 -1.87 10.43
CA ALA A 59 -14.72 -0.81 10.13
C ALA A 59 -16.14 -1.37 10.12
N LEU A 60 -17.09 -0.71 10.80
CA LEU A 60 -18.51 -1.05 10.81
C LEU A 60 -19.36 0.20 10.70
N HIS A 61 -20.37 0.13 9.85
CA HIS A 61 -21.39 1.16 9.68
C HIS A 61 -22.76 0.60 10.08
N GLN A 62 -23.56 1.39 10.80
CA GLN A 62 -24.92 1.03 11.20
C GLN A 62 -25.88 2.20 10.92
N PRO A 63 -26.67 2.13 9.83
CA PRO A 63 -27.68 3.14 9.52
C PRO A 63 -28.98 2.89 10.30
N ILE A 64 -29.74 3.97 10.56
CA ILE A 64 -31.12 3.93 11.09
C ILE A 64 -32.14 4.03 9.94
N SER A 65 -31.86 4.81 8.89
CA SER A 65 -32.72 4.97 7.70
C SER A 65 -31.94 4.76 6.39
N ARG A 66 -32.63 4.22 5.37
CA ARG A 66 -32.07 4.01 4.01
C ARG A 66 -31.61 5.30 3.34
N SER A 67 -32.14 6.46 3.75
CA SER A 67 -31.70 7.78 3.25
C SER A 67 -30.25 8.10 3.62
N HIS A 68 -29.70 7.44 4.65
CA HIS A 68 -28.35 7.68 5.17
C HIS A 68 -27.42 6.47 5.00
N ASP A 69 -27.80 5.45 4.21
CA ASP A 69 -26.90 4.35 3.79
C ASP A 69 -25.66 4.90 3.04
N GLY A 70 -25.72 6.14 2.53
CA GLY A 70 -24.63 6.86 1.85
C GLY A 70 -23.68 7.65 2.75
N VAL A 71 -23.98 7.82 4.05
CA VAL A 71 -23.05 8.44 5.02
C VAL A 71 -21.99 7.39 5.37
N SER A 72 -21.08 7.18 4.42
CA SER A 72 -20.09 6.09 4.39
C SER A 72 -18.97 6.26 5.43
N LEU A 73 -18.35 5.13 5.84
CA LEU A 73 -17.04 5.04 6.53
C LEU A 73 -15.91 5.84 5.85
N ALA A 74 -16.14 6.42 4.68
CA ALA A 74 -15.18 7.23 3.95
C ALA A 74 -15.13 8.70 4.39
N THR A 75 -16.17 9.23 5.02
CA THR A 75 -16.15 10.63 5.47
C THR A 75 -15.37 10.81 6.77
N THR A 76 -14.95 9.72 7.41
CA THR A 76 -14.27 9.72 8.71
C THR A 76 -12.77 9.96 8.67
N ALA A 77 -12.11 9.96 7.50
CA ALA A 77 -10.66 10.16 7.45
C ALA A 77 -10.23 11.55 7.94
N GLY A 78 -11.03 12.59 7.65
CA GLY A 78 -10.83 13.93 8.20
C GLY A 78 -11.18 14.01 9.70
N LEU A 79 -12.27 13.34 10.10
CA LEU A 79 -12.72 13.22 11.49
C LEU A 79 -11.69 12.50 12.37
N TRP A 80 -10.99 11.50 11.82
CA TRP A 80 -9.93 10.76 12.51
C TRP A 80 -8.82 11.66 13.02
N ARG A 81 -8.38 12.62 12.19
CA ARG A 81 -7.33 13.56 12.59
C ARG A 81 -7.72 14.34 13.84
N TRP A 82 -9.00 14.69 13.97
CA TRP A 82 -9.49 15.43 15.11
C TRP A 82 -9.45 14.56 16.36
N VAL A 83 -9.89 13.31 16.27
CA VAL A 83 -9.79 12.37 17.41
C VAL A 83 -8.34 12.02 17.75
N GLU A 84 -7.43 11.99 16.77
CA GLU A 84 -5.99 11.77 17.00
C GLU A 84 -5.33 12.98 17.69
N ASP A 85 -5.67 14.19 17.28
CA ASP A 85 -5.12 15.43 17.83
C ASP A 85 -5.62 15.70 19.27
N PHE A 86 -6.89 15.38 19.57
CA PHE A 86 -7.51 15.70 20.86
C PHE A 86 -7.65 14.50 21.82
N ASN A 87 -7.89 13.29 21.30
CA ASN A 87 -8.15 12.07 22.08
C ASN A 87 -9.26 12.22 23.16
N GLU A 88 -10.27 13.03 22.87
CA GLU A 88 -11.43 13.29 23.72
C GLU A 88 -12.72 13.26 22.88
N PRO A 89 -13.92 13.12 23.48
CA PRO A 89 -15.18 13.24 22.74
C PRO A 89 -15.33 14.63 22.10
N ILE A 90 -15.81 14.67 20.85
CA ILE A 90 -15.92 15.91 20.06
C ILE A 90 -17.33 16.04 19.49
N GLY A 91 -17.96 17.19 19.70
CA GLY A 91 -19.22 17.56 19.03
C GLY A 91 -18.94 18.47 17.84
N LEU A 92 -19.58 18.22 16.70
CA LEU A 92 -19.48 19.00 15.47
C LEU A 92 -20.85 19.53 15.06
N ASP A 93 -20.89 20.80 14.68
CA ASP A 93 -22.06 21.46 14.10
C ASP A 93 -21.73 21.90 12.65
N ALA A 94 -22.61 21.56 11.71
CA ALA A 94 -22.46 21.80 10.28
C ALA A 94 -22.29 23.28 9.91
N ASP A 95 -23.04 24.16 10.58
CA ASP A 95 -23.20 25.57 10.17
C ASP A 95 -22.09 26.45 10.76
N LEU A 96 -21.54 26.06 11.92
CA LEU A 96 -20.53 26.86 12.61
C LEU A 96 -19.10 26.64 12.12
N HIS A 97 -18.83 25.54 11.41
CA HIS A 97 -17.45 25.07 11.20
C HIS A 97 -16.65 24.94 12.53
N GLN A 98 -17.33 24.84 13.68
CA GLN A 98 -16.73 24.84 15.03
C GLN A 98 -16.70 23.42 15.61
N ALA A 99 -15.63 23.13 16.35
CA ALA A 99 -15.46 21.89 17.10
C ALA A 99 -15.67 22.16 18.60
N TYR A 100 -16.44 21.32 19.28
CA TYR A 100 -16.67 21.40 20.73
C TYR A 100 -15.92 20.27 21.43
N LEU A 101 -14.99 20.62 22.33
CA LEU A 101 -14.15 19.68 23.10
C LEU A 101 -14.53 19.64 24.58
N THR A 102 -14.86 20.80 25.16
CA THR A 102 -15.35 20.92 26.53
C THR A 102 -16.79 21.42 26.51
N PHE A 103 -17.62 20.78 27.31
CA PHE A 103 -19.08 20.93 27.25
C PHE A 103 -19.68 21.60 28.52
N GLU A 104 -18.84 22.03 29.48
CA GLU A 104 -19.27 22.65 30.75
C GLU A 104 -19.49 24.19 30.72
N ASP A 105 -20.34 24.67 31.65
CA ASP A 105 -21.01 25.98 31.70
C ASP A 105 -20.20 27.19 32.22
N ASP A 106 -18.92 27.10 32.64
CA ASP A 106 -18.25 28.23 33.34
C ASP A 106 -16.81 28.54 32.87
N GLY A 107 -16.65 28.72 31.56
CA GLY A 107 -15.39 29.19 30.95
C GLY A 107 -14.71 28.19 30.02
N SER A 108 -15.51 27.43 29.25
CA SER A 108 -15.01 26.56 28.19
C SER A 108 -14.02 27.30 27.28
N GLU A 109 -12.84 26.74 27.07
CA GLU A 109 -11.93 27.16 26.02
C GLU A 109 -12.61 26.85 24.68
N ARG A 110 -13.31 27.85 24.13
CA ARG A 110 -13.83 27.78 22.76
C ARG A 110 -12.63 27.69 21.84
N ILE A 111 -12.34 26.51 21.29
CA ILE A 111 -11.44 26.44 20.16
C ILE A 111 -12.22 26.96 18.96
N ASN A 112 -12.09 28.27 18.73
CA ASN A 112 -12.42 28.86 17.44
C ASN A 112 -11.52 28.15 16.42
N THR A 113 -12.11 27.29 15.59
CA THR A 113 -11.47 26.62 14.45
C THR A 113 -10.86 27.61 13.45
N HIS A 114 -11.13 28.91 13.61
CA HIS A 114 -10.48 29.99 12.89
C HIS A 114 -8.96 30.12 13.15
N ASP A 115 -8.43 29.64 14.28
CA ASP A 115 -6.98 29.61 14.53
C ASP A 115 -6.41 28.20 14.30
N GLY A 116 -6.51 27.71 13.05
CA GLY A 116 -5.62 26.66 12.54
C GLY A 116 -6.25 25.34 12.09
N ILE A 117 -7.57 25.20 12.04
CA ILE A 117 -8.23 23.94 11.64
C ILE A 117 -9.13 24.18 10.42
N GLU A 118 -8.57 24.02 9.22
CA GLU A 118 -9.36 24.07 7.97
C GLU A 118 -10.39 22.92 7.95
N VAL A 119 -11.66 23.27 7.69
CA VAL A 119 -12.70 22.28 7.36
C VAL A 119 -12.31 21.61 6.05
N SER A 120 -11.79 20.38 6.14
CA SER A 120 -11.40 19.61 4.95
C SER A 120 -12.61 19.37 4.03
N ALA A 121 -12.37 19.22 2.73
CA ALA A 121 -13.39 18.85 1.75
C ALA A 121 -14.15 17.53 2.09
N SER A 122 -13.56 16.69 2.95
CA SER A 122 -14.18 15.47 3.46
C SER A 122 -15.24 15.73 4.53
N LEU A 123 -15.09 16.80 5.33
CA LEU A 123 -16.09 17.22 6.31
C LEU A 123 -17.31 17.84 5.63
N SER A 124 -17.12 18.64 4.59
CA SER A 124 -18.22 19.20 3.80
C SER A 124 -19.15 18.10 3.25
N LYS A 125 -18.59 16.98 2.78
CA LYS A 125 -19.34 15.81 2.32
C LYS A 125 -20.19 15.13 3.40
N VAL A 126 -19.78 15.17 4.67
CA VAL A 126 -20.57 14.62 5.78
C VAL A 126 -21.92 15.35 5.83
N PHE A 127 -21.87 16.68 5.77
CA PHE A 127 -23.03 17.55 5.93
C PHE A 127 -23.90 17.65 4.66
N GLU A 128 -23.38 17.29 3.48
CA GLU A 128 -24.15 17.25 2.22
C GLU A 128 -25.36 16.29 2.24
N HIS A 129 -25.42 15.34 3.18
CA HIS A 129 -26.46 14.31 3.26
C HIS A 129 -27.58 14.64 4.25
N GLY A 130 -27.79 15.92 4.57
CA GLY A 130 -28.78 16.37 5.56
C GLY A 130 -28.32 16.16 7.02
N VAL A 131 -27.12 15.63 7.23
CA VAL A 131 -26.49 15.61 8.55
C VAL A 131 -26.18 17.04 8.96
N THR A 132 -26.54 17.37 10.19
CA THR A 132 -26.34 18.71 10.79
C THR A 132 -25.33 18.68 11.93
N HIS A 133 -25.21 17.53 12.59
CA HIS A 133 -24.43 17.37 13.81
C HIS A 133 -23.70 16.03 13.79
N VAL A 134 -22.45 16.00 14.27
CA VAL A 134 -21.64 14.77 14.37
C VAL A 134 -21.01 14.68 15.76
N PHE A 135 -21.17 13.54 16.42
CA PHE A 135 -20.47 13.22 17.65
C PHE A 135 -19.33 12.24 17.37
N LEU A 136 -18.13 12.53 17.86
CA LEU A 136 -16.96 11.68 17.78
C LEU A 136 -16.55 11.24 19.18
N ALA A 137 -16.11 9.99 19.33
CA ALA A 137 -15.51 9.52 20.58
C ALA A 137 -14.32 8.58 20.32
N PRO A 138 -13.21 8.73 21.06
CA PRO A 138 -12.05 7.87 20.92
C PRO A 138 -12.34 6.45 21.43
N LEU A 139 -11.76 5.46 20.77
CA LEU A 139 -11.73 4.07 21.23
C LEU A 139 -10.31 3.75 21.70
N ASN A 140 -10.10 3.89 23.00
CA ASN A 140 -8.79 3.68 23.62
C ASN A 140 -8.60 2.22 24.08
N GLY A 141 -7.44 1.66 23.77
CA GLY A 141 -6.99 0.36 24.23
C GLY A 141 -6.64 0.36 25.72
N HIS A 142 -6.32 -0.82 26.27
CA HIS A 142 -5.98 -0.99 27.70
C HIS A 142 -4.79 -0.15 28.19
N ASN A 143 -3.91 0.25 27.28
CA ASN A 143 -2.71 1.07 27.54
C ASN A 143 -2.96 2.56 27.28
N GLY A 144 -4.21 2.97 27.00
CA GLY A 144 -4.55 4.35 26.62
C GLY A 144 -4.16 4.73 25.19
N SER A 145 -3.67 3.79 24.38
CA SER A 145 -3.42 4.07 22.96
C SER A 145 -4.74 4.21 22.19
N LEU A 146 -4.78 5.16 21.26
CA LEU A 146 -5.91 5.36 20.38
C LEU A 146 -5.94 4.24 19.32
N GLU A 147 -6.94 3.38 19.42
CA GLU A 147 -7.07 2.17 18.59
C GLU A 147 -8.22 2.29 17.59
N GLY A 148 -9.01 3.35 17.70
CA GLY A 148 -10.19 3.56 16.89
C GLY A 148 -11.02 4.78 17.28
N MET A 149 -12.15 4.94 16.61
CA MET A 149 -13.10 6.03 16.80
C MET A 149 -14.54 5.52 16.61
N LEU A 150 -15.45 6.03 17.44
CA LEU A 150 -16.89 6.00 17.22
C LEU A 150 -17.32 7.33 16.59
N SER A 151 -18.21 7.28 15.60
CA SER A 151 -18.89 8.45 15.05
C SER A 151 -20.41 8.24 15.10
N ILE A 152 -21.18 9.27 15.45
CA ILE A 152 -22.64 9.26 15.42
C ILE A 152 -23.11 10.51 14.69
N PHE A 153 -24.03 10.34 13.74
CA PHE A 153 -24.51 11.39 12.85
C PHE A 153 -25.97 11.72 13.17
N PHE A 154 -26.30 13.01 13.14
CA PHE A 154 -27.62 13.52 13.50
C PHE A 154 -28.14 14.54 12.49
N GLU A 155 -29.46 14.55 12.32
CA GLU A 155 -30.23 15.55 11.57
C GLU A 155 -31.14 16.28 12.57
N ALA A 156 -30.75 17.49 12.95
CA ALA A 156 -31.49 18.38 13.85
C ALA A 156 -31.27 19.84 13.40
N PRO A 157 -31.89 20.27 12.29
CA PRO A 157 -31.69 21.61 11.73
C PRO A 157 -32.05 22.72 12.73
N ASP A 158 -33.09 22.51 13.55
CA ASP A 158 -33.54 23.48 14.55
C ASP A 158 -32.51 23.70 15.67
N ALA A 159 -31.58 22.75 15.86
CA ALA A 159 -30.56 22.78 16.91
C ALA A 159 -29.23 23.40 16.46
N MET A 160 -29.07 23.71 15.17
CA MET A 160 -27.82 24.28 14.67
C MET A 160 -27.54 25.64 15.30
N ASN A 161 -26.26 25.92 15.56
CA ASN A 161 -25.78 27.11 16.26
C ASN A 161 -26.25 27.24 17.72
N THR A 162 -26.65 26.14 18.36
CA THR A 162 -27.13 26.15 19.75
C THR A 162 -26.42 25.11 20.62
N ARG A 163 -26.81 25.01 21.90
CA ARG A 163 -26.33 23.91 22.77
C ARG A 163 -27.08 22.63 22.37
N PHE A 164 -26.34 21.69 21.80
CA PHE A 164 -26.83 20.35 21.48
C PHE A 164 -26.58 19.37 22.63
N ILE A 165 -26.88 18.09 22.42
CA ILE A 165 -26.87 17.01 23.43
C ILE A 165 -25.48 16.40 23.73
N TRP A 166 -24.42 17.19 23.57
CA TRP A 166 -23.05 16.68 23.60
C TRP A 166 -22.63 16.17 24.97
N ASP A 167 -23.01 16.89 26.03
CA ASP A 167 -22.76 16.54 27.42
C ASP A 167 -23.36 15.18 27.77
N GLU A 168 -24.64 15.01 27.44
CA GLU A 168 -25.42 13.83 27.75
C GLU A 168 -24.86 12.61 27.01
N LEU A 169 -24.49 12.79 25.74
CA LEU A 169 -23.85 11.76 24.92
C LEU A 169 -22.48 11.36 25.47
N ALA A 170 -21.61 12.33 25.75
CA ALA A 170 -20.27 12.08 26.27
C ALA A 170 -20.34 11.37 27.62
N TYR A 171 -21.22 11.81 28.51
CA TYR A 171 -21.43 11.20 29.83
C TYR A 171 -21.90 9.75 29.74
N GLU A 172 -22.92 9.47 28.91
CA GLU A 172 -23.50 8.12 28.79
C GLU A 172 -22.59 7.13 28.04
N LEU A 173 -21.81 7.61 27.05
CA LEU A 173 -21.03 6.73 26.18
C LEU A 173 -19.60 6.49 26.67
N SER A 174 -18.94 7.46 27.31
CA SER A 174 -17.51 7.38 27.61
C SER A 174 -17.13 6.10 28.38
N LEU A 175 -17.84 5.81 29.47
CA LEU A 175 -17.59 4.61 30.28
C LEU A 175 -17.92 3.32 29.52
N LEU A 176 -18.94 3.32 28.67
CA LEU A 176 -19.27 2.16 27.84
C LEU A 176 -18.14 1.86 26.86
N LEU A 177 -17.63 2.88 26.18
CA LEU A 177 -16.56 2.75 25.21
C LEU A 177 -15.25 2.29 25.87
N GLU A 178 -14.89 2.87 27.01
CA GLU A 178 -13.70 2.46 27.77
C GLU A 178 -13.76 0.98 28.18
N LEU A 179 -14.94 0.51 28.62
CA LEU A 179 -15.11 -0.88 29.07
C LEU A 179 -15.23 -1.88 27.91
N VAL A 180 -15.68 -1.46 26.73
CA VAL A 180 -15.97 -2.33 25.59
C VAL A 180 -14.81 -2.40 24.60
N THR A 181 -14.10 -1.30 24.39
CA THR A 181 -13.03 -1.18 23.38
C THR A 181 -12.01 -2.31 23.43
N PRO A 182 -11.53 -2.76 24.60
CA PRO A 182 -10.56 -3.85 24.62
C PRO A 182 -11.11 -5.20 24.14
N TYR A 183 -12.43 -5.41 24.28
CA TYR A 183 -13.11 -6.57 23.71
C TYR A 183 -13.28 -6.42 22.19
N LEU A 184 -13.42 -5.21 21.66
CA LEU A 184 -13.44 -5.01 20.20
C LEU A 184 -12.08 -5.35 19.59
N ILE A 185 -10.99 -4.93 20.24
CA ILE A 185 -9.63 -5.12 19.75
C ILE A 185 -9.15 -6.57 19.90
N SER A 186 -9.40 -7.20 21.07
CA SER A 186 -8.97 -8.58 21.35
C SER A 186 -9.66 -9.65 20.50
N SER A 187 -10.77 -9.31 19.83
CA SER A 187 -11.63 -10.25 19.11
C SER A 187 -11.36 -10.42 17.61
N GLN A 188 -10.29 -9.82 17.12
CA GLN A 188 -9.88 -9.83 15.71
C GLN A 188 -9.44 -11.22 15.18
N ALA A 189 -9.62 -12.29 15.96
CA ALA A 189 -9.24 -13.66 15.61
C ALA A 189 -10.40 -14.56 15.12
N SER A 190 -11.64 -14.05 14.99
CA SER A 190 -12.82 -14.86 14.62
C SER A 190 -13.76 -14.18 13.62
N ALA A 191 -13.22 -13.44 12.65
CA ALA A 191 -13.97 -13.15 11.43
C ALA A 191 -13.97 -14.42 10.55
N GLN A 192 -15.09 -14.72 9.86
CA GLN A 192 -15.11 -15.81 8.88
C GLN A 192 -13.94 -15.62 7.91
N LEU A 193 -13.13 -16.66 7.75
CA LEU A 193 -12.02 -16.62 6.83
C LEU A 193 -12.60 -16.41 5.43
N VAL A 194 -12.07 -15.40 4.74
CA VAL A 194 -12.29 -15.24 3.31
C VAL A 194 -11.58 -16.40 2.63
N GLU A 195 -12.36 -17.24 1.98
CA GLU A 195 -11.86 -18.39 1.24
C GLU A 195 -11.17 -17.94 -0.06
N PRO A 196 -10.13 -18.66 -0.52
CA PRO A 196 -9.49 -18.39 -1.79
C PRO A 196 -10.45 -18.48 -2.98
N ASP A 197 -10.24 -17.63 -3.99
CA ASP A 197 -10.99 -17.64 -5.24
C ASP A 197 -10.09 -17.39 -6.47
N GLU A 198 -10.68 -17.23 -7.66
CA GLU A 198 -9.95 -17.00 -8.91
C GLU A 198 -9.00 -15.78 -8.85
N TYR A 199 -9.40 -14.71 -8.15
CA TYR A 199 -8.65 -13.46 -8.11
C TYR A 199 -7.67 -13.42 -6.93
N LEU A 200 -8.05 -14.02 -5.80
CA LEU A 200 -7.22 -14.23 -4.61
C LEU A 200 -7.03 -15.73 -4.35
N PRO A 201 -6.21 -16.44 -5.16
CA PRO A 201 -6.08 -17.90 -5.10
C PRO A 201 -5.28 -18.41 -3.89
N VAL A 202 -4.59 -17.52 -3.19
CA VAL A 202 -3.83 -17.82 -1.99
C VAL A 202 -4.12 -16.72 -0.97
N ILE A 203 -4.59 -17.14 0.20
CA ILE A 203 -4.88 -16.27 1.34
C ILE A 203 -4.32 -16.94 2.59
N GLY A 204 -3.20 -16.43 3.07
CA GLY A 204 -2.60 -16.86 4.33
C GLY A 204 -3.02 -15.99 5.51
N PRO A 205 -2.69 -16.43 6.74
CA PRO A 205 -2.92 -15.66 7.96
C PRO A 205 -2.47 -14.19 7.90
N SER A 206 -1.34 -13.89 7.24
CA SER A 206 -0.81 -12.52 7.13
C SER A 206 -1.67 -11.58 6.27
N MET A 207 -2.44 -12.14 5.35
CA MET A 207 -3.34 -11.42 4.44
C MET A 207 -4.81 -11.44 4.86
N GLN A 208 -5.21 -12.45 5.64
CA GLN A 208 -6.61 -12.70 5.97
C GLN A 208 -7.35 -11.45 6.46
N ARG A 209 -6.77 -10.76 7.46
CA ARG A 209 -7.37 -9.56 8.06
C ARG A 209 -7.44 -8.40 7.06
N ARG A 210 -6.43 -8.25 6.20
CA ARG A 210 -6.36 -7.19 5.19
C ARG A 210 -7.42 -7.40 4.12
N ILE A 211 -7.65 -8.65 3.72
CA ILE A 211 -8.69 -9.01 2.74
C ILE A 211 -10.08 -8.83 3.35
N GLN A 212 -10.28 -9.15 4.63
CA GLN A 212 -11.54 -8.86 5.32
C GLN A 212 -11.83 -7.35 5.36
N VAL A 213 -10.83 -6.52 5.67
CA VAL A 213 -10.98 -5.06 5.59
C VAL A 213 -11.29 -4.62 4.16
N ALA A 214 -10.57 -5.14 3.16
CA ALA A 214 -10.83 -4.87 1.75
C ALA A 214 -12.25 -5.27 1.33
N GLN A 215 -12.81 -6.37 1.89
CA GLN A 215 -14.18 -6.81 1.64
C GLN A 215 -15.21 -5.78 2.14
N HIS A 216 -14.99 -5.21 3.33
CA HIS A 216 -15.86 -4.17 3.88
C HIS A 216 -15.75 -2.88 3.06
N PHE A 217 -14.55 -2.53 2.60
CA PHE A 217 -14.37 -1.37 1.74
C PHE A 217 -14.94 -1.61 0.34
N ALA A 218 -14.95 -2.85 -0.14
CA ALA A 218 -15.47 -3.19 -1.46
C ALA A 218 -16.95 -2.85 -1.64
N VAL A 219 -17.77 -2.84 -0.59
CA VAL A 219 -19.20 -2.52 -0.72
C VAL A 219 -19.51 -1.01 -0.77
N THR A 220 -18.52 -0.14 -0.55
CA THR A 220 -18.70 1.32 -0.56
C THR A 220 -18.40 1.92 -1.94
N GLU A 221 -18.93 3.11 -2.21
CA GLU A 221 -18.68 3.88 -3.45
C GLU A 221 -17.41 4.76 -3.38
N GLU A 222 -16.69 4.69 -2.28
CA GLU A 222 -15.61 5.63 -1.96
C GLU A 222 -14.25 5.15 -2.47
N ILE A 223 -13.30 6.09 -2.52
CA ILE A 223 -11.96 5.83 -3.04
C ILE A 223 -11.25 4.83 -2.14
N LEU A 224 -10.84 3.70 -2.73
CA LEU A 224 -10.01 2.70 -2.08
C LEU A 224 -8.55 2.87 -2.52
N LEU A 225 -7.68 3.25 -1.60
CA LEU A 225 -6.23 3.27 -1.78
C LEU A 225 -5.65 1.89 -1.40
N ILE A 226 -4.94 1.27 -2.33
CA ILE A 226 -4.21 0.02 -2.14
C ILE A 226 -2.72 0.32 -2.21
N GLY A 227 -2.05 0.31 -1.07
CA GLY A 227 -0.60 0.44 -0.97
C GLY A 227 0.09 -0.91 -0.99
N GLY A 228 1.38 -0.89 -1.29
CA GLY A 228 2.25 -2.05 -1.18
C GLY A 228 3.26 -2.17 -2.32
N PRO A 229 4.30 -3.00 -2.17
CA PRO A 229 5.39 -3.10 -3.14
C PRO A 229 4.93 -3.49 -4.56
N THR A 230 5.77 -3.18 -5.54
CA THR A 230 5.56 -3.61 -6.93
C THR A 230 5.53 -5.15 -7.01
N GLY A 231 4.51 -5.67 -7.70
CA GLY A 231 4.35 -7.12 -7.86
C GLY A 231 3.74 -7.84 -6.65
N ALA A 232 3.28 -7.15 -5.61
CA ALA A 232 2.69 -7.77 -4.42
C ALA A 232 1.23 -8.26 -4.58
N GLY A 233 0.56 -7.92 -5.70
CA GLY A 233 -0.80 -8.36 -6.01
C GLY A 233 -1.89 -7.28 -5.92
N LYS A 234 -1.53 -5.99 -5.91
CA LYS A 234 -2.49 -4.86 -5.85
C LYS A 234 -3.60 -4.94 -6.90
N SER A 235 -3.26 -5.18 -8.16
CA SER A 235 -4.23 -5.24 -9.25
C SER A 235 -5.20 -6.42 -9.10
N ARG A 236 -4.76 -7.55 -8.52
CA ARG A 236 -5.64 -8.68 -8.17
C ARG A 236 -6.62 -8.31 -7.07
N LEU A 237 -6.14 -7.66 -6.00
CA LEU A 237 -6.99 -7.17 -4.91
C LEU A 237 -7.99 -6.12 -5.41
N ALA A 238 -7.57 -5.19 -6.27
CA ALA A 238 -8.45 -4.18 -6.87
C ALA A 238 -9.59 -4.83 -7.67
N LYS A 239 -9.26 -5.80 -8.53
CA LYS A 239 -10.27 -6.53 -9.32
C LYS A 239 -11.21 -7.33 -8.42
N TRP A 240 -10.66 -7.98 -7.38
CA TRP A 240 -11.46 -8.70 -6.39
C TRP A 240 -12.43 -7.76 -5.66
N CYS A 241 -11.97 -6.58 -5.19
CA CYS A 241 -12.83 -5.58 -4.56
C CYS A 241 -13.96 -5.11 -5.48
N HIS A 242 -13.68 -4.92 -6.77
CA HIS A 242 -14.73 -4.58 -7.74
C HIS A 242 -15.80 -5.68 -7.82
N LEU A 243 -15.42 -6.96 -7.84
CA LEU A 243 -16.36 -8.09 -7.89
C LEU A 243 -17.19 -8.25 -6.61
N GLN A 244 -16.67 -7.78 -5.47
CA GLN A 244 -17.39 -7.73 -4.20
C GLN A 244 -18.25 -6.46 -4.04
N SER A 245 -18.25 -5.55 -5.02
CA SER A 245 -18.96 -4.27 -4.94
C SER A 245 -20.36 -4.29 -5.57
N PRO A 246 -21.22 -3.28 -5.29
CA PRO A 246 -22.48 -3.09 -6.01
C PRO A 246 -22.30 -2.91 -7.53
N ARG A 247 -21.10 -2.50 -7.98
CA ARG A 247 -20.75 -2.26 -9.39
C ARG A 247 -20.11 -3.46 -10.10
N LYS A 248 -20.17 -4.67 -9.50
CA LYS A 248 -19.57 -5.90 -10.04
C LYS A 248 -20.03 -6.27 -11.46
N ASP A 249 -21.22 -5.85 -11.86
CA ASP A 249 -21.79 -6.12 -13.18
C ASP A 249 -21.39 -5.03 -14.22
N GLY A 250 -20.75 -3.95 -13.76
CA GLY A 250 -20.20 -2.88 -14.59
C GLY A 250 -18.77 -3.14 -15.06
N PRO A 251 -18.20 -2.26 -15.90
CA PRO A 251 -16.83 -2.41 -16.38
C PRO A 251 -15.79 -2.26 -15.25
N PHE A 252 -14.66 -2.95 -15.40
CA PHE A 252 -13.46 -2.72 -14.59
C PHE A 252 -12.34 -2.30 -15.52
N GLU A 253 -12.01 -1.02 -15.52
CA GLU A 253 -10.95 -0.46 -16.35
C GLU A 253 -9.69 -0.25 -15.52
N VAL A 254 -8.54 -0.47 -16.15
CA VAL A 254 -7.24 -0.23 -15.54
C VAL A 254 -6.53 0.90 -16.29
N LEU A 255 -6.08 1.90 -15.55
CA LEU A 255 -5.20 2.95 -16.03
C LEU A 255 -3.82 2.76 -15.37
N ASP A 256 -2.89 2.18 -16.11
CA ASP A 256 -1.50 2.00 -15.67
C ASP A 256 -0.66 3.22 -16.10
N LEU A 257 -0.29 4.05 -15.13
CA LEU A 257 0.43 5.30 -15.37
C LEU A 257 1.88 5.11 -15.81
N MET A 258 2.47 3.92 -15.63
CA MET A 258 3.81 3.63 -16.16
C MET A 258 3.82 3.47 -17.69
N SER A 259 2.67 3.14 -18.26
CA SER A 259 2.53 2.96 -19.71
C SER A 259 2.18 4.27 -20.44
N VAL A 260 1.84 5.32 -19.71
CA VAL A 260 1.33 6.58 -20.27
C VAL A 260 2.33 7.72 -20.04
N PRO A 261 2.83 8.36 -21.11
CA PRO A 261 3.70 9.53 -20.99
C PRO A 261 3.05 10.64 -20.15
N PRO A 262 3.80 11.38 -19.31
CA PRO A 262 3.27 12.41 -18.43
C PRO A 262 2.36 13.43 -19.09
N GLU A 263 2.62 13.78 -20.35
CA GLU A 263 1.87 14.76 -21.14
C GLU A 263 0.53 14.21 -21.63
N MET A 264 0.40 12.88 -21.72
CA MET A 264 -0.80 12.17 -22.19
C MET A 264 -1.66 11.61 -21.06
N GLN A 265 -1.18 11.63 -19.82
CA GLN A 265 -1.90 11.07 -18.66
C GLN A 265 -3.32 11.62 -18.53
N MET A 266 -3.49 12.94 -18.65
CA MET A 266 -4.81 13.56 -18.59
C MET A 266 -5.68 13.17 -19.79
N ALA A 267 -5.11 13.12 -21.01
CA ALA A 267 -5.82 12.73 -22.22
C ALA A 267 -6.32 11.27 -22.15
N GLU A 268 -5.52 10.34 -21.62
CA GLU A 268 -5.94 8.96 -21.40
C GLU A 268 -7.00 8.83 -20.32
N LEU A 269 -6.96 9.66 -19.27
CA LEU A 269 -7.97 9.66 -18.21
C LEU A 269 -9.34 10.16 -18.71
N VAL A 270 -9.38 11.35 -19.33
CA VAL A 270 -10.65 12.01 -19.71
C VAL A 270 -11.09 11.77 -21.15
N GLY A 271 -10.21 11.27 -22.01
CA GLY A 271 -10.48 11.08 -23.43
C GLY A 271 -10.35 12.35 -24.27
N TRP A 272 -10.58 12.22 -25.57
CA TRP A 272 -10.50 13.30 -26.54
C TRP A 272 -11.42 13.07 -27.74
N GLN A 273 -11.75 14.16 -28.43
CA GLN A 273 -12.34 14.09 -29.77
C GLN A 273 -11.27 14.18 -30.86
N LYS A 274 -11.60 13.64 -32.03
CA LYS A 274 -10.80 13.78 -33.23
C LYS A 274 -10.46 15.24 -33.49
N GLY A 275 -9.16 15.51 -33.67
CA GLY A 275 -8.64 16.86 -33.91
C GLY A 275 -8.42 17.71 -32.66
N ALA A 276 -8.53 17.15 -31.44
CA ALA A 276 -8.24 17.88 -30.20
C ALA A 276 -6.76 18.32 -30.09
N PHE A 277 -5.83 17.53 -30.63
CA PHE A 277 -4.40 17.82 -30.69
C PHE A 277 -3.77 17.12 -31.91
N THR A 278 -2.53 17.49 -32.24
CA THR A 278 -1.77 16.87 -33.34
C THR A 278 -1.60 15.38 -33.10
N GLY A 279 -2.22 14.54 -33.93
CA GLY A 279 -2.21 13.08 -33.78
C GLY A 279 -3.54 12.47 -33.30
N ALA A 280 -4.50 13.28 -32.86
CA ALA A 280 -5.85 12.82 -32.49
C ALA A 280 -6.69 12.43 -33.73
N MET A 281 -6.38 11.27 -34.32
CA MET A 281 -7.01 10.80 -35.57
C MET A 281 -8.44 10.26 -35.37
N GLN A 282 -8.76 9.80 -34.17
CA GLN A 282 -10.05 9.21 -33.78
C GLN A 282 -10.48 9.71 -32.41
N ASP A 283 -11.77 9.60 -32.13
CA ASP A 283 -12.32 9.86 -30.79
C ASP A 283 -11.86 8.76 -29.82
N ASN A 284 -11.52 9.14 -28.59
CA ASN A 284 -11.23 8.22 -27.50
C ASN A 284 -12.10 8.62 -26.29
N PRO A 285 -12.95 7.72 -25.76
CA PRO A 285 -13.75 8.01 -24.57
C PRO A 285 -12.93 8.19 -23.27
N GLY A 286 -11.64 7.82 -23.27
CA GLY A 286 -10.79 7.85 -22.09
C GLY A 286 -11.13 6.76 -21.08
N ALA A 287 -10.31 6.65 -20.03
CA ALA A 287 -10.49 5.67 -18.97
C ALA A 287 -11.82 5.89 -18.20
N LEU A 288 -12.17 7.16 -17.93
CA LEU A 288 -13.45 7.51 -17.30
C LEU A 288 -14.66 7.09 -18.14
N GLY A 289 -14.61 7.34 -19.45
CA GLY A 289 -15.70 6.97 -20.35
C GLY A 289 -15.85 5.46 -20.49
N ARG A 290 -14.74 4.71 -20.55
CA ARG A 290 -14.76 3.23 -20.59
C ARG A 290 -15.23 2.60 -19.28
N ALA A 291 -14.92 3.23 -18.14
CA ALA A 291 -15.25 2.71 -16.82
C ALA A 291 -16.65 3.08 -16.34
N ARG A 292 -17.42 3.84 -17.13
CA ARG A 292 -18.72 4.39 -16.72
C ARG A 292 -19.68 3.31 -16.20
N GLY A 293 -20.30 3.57 -15.05
CA GLY A 293 -21.17 2.64 -14.34
C GLY A 293 -20.42 1.57 -13.55
N GLY A 294 -19.09 1.51 -13.66
CA GLY A 294 -18.23 0.48 -13.07
C GLY A 294 -17.13 1.04 -12.18
N THR A 295 -15.92 0.49 -12.30
CA THR A 295 -14.76 0.85 -11.47
C THR A 295 -13.55 1.16 -12.34
N LEU A 296 -12.87 2.26 -12.04
CA LEU A 296 -11.58 2.61 -12.60
C LEU A 296 -10.48 2.35 -11.56
N PHE A 297 -9.59 1.42 -11.87
CA PHE A 297 -8.37 1.18 -11.11
C PHE A 297 -7.21 1.99 -11.69
N VAL A 298 -6.71 2.97 -10.94
CA VAL A 298 -5.53 3.77 -11.32
C VAL A 298 -4.31 3.17 -10.63
N ASP A 299 -3.45 2.48 -11.38
CA ASP A 299 -2.23 1.88 -10.84
C ASP A 299 -1.06 2.87 -10.92
N GLU A 300 -0.18 2.81 -9.93
CA GLU A 300 1.00 3.67 -9.79
C GLU A 300 0.69 5.18 -9.77
N ILE A 301 -0.25 5.60 -8.90
CA ILE A 301 -0.67 7.00 -8.74
C ILE A 301 0.49 7.97 -8.46
N ASP A 302 1.58 7.48 -7.87
CA ASP A 302 2.80 8.22 -7.59
C ASP A 302 3.52 8.70 -8.85
N LYS A 303 3.17 8.17 -10.03
CA LYS A 303 3.72 8.58 -11.34
C LYS A 303 2.98 9.74 -11.98
N LEU A 304 1.91 10.25 -11.36
CA LEU A 304 1.18 11.38 -11.91
C LEU A 304 2.06 12.63 -12.00
N SER A 305 2.01 13.30 -13.15
CA SER A 305 2.56 14.65 -13.30
C SER A 305 1.81 15.64 -12.41
N ARG A 306 2.48 16.72 -11.98
CA ARG A 306 1.88 17.75 -11.12
C ARG A 306 0.59 18.35 -11.70
N GLU A 307 0.53 18.51 -13.02
CA GLU A 307 -0.64 18.99 -13.72
C GLU A 307 -1.79 17.97 -13.66
N THR A 308 -1.51 16.69 -13.92
CA THR A 308 -2.52 15.63 -13.83
C THR A 308 -3.01 15.42 -12.40
N GLN A 309 -2.15 15.59 -11.38
CA GLN A 309 -2.57 15.56 -9.98
C GLN A 309 -3.66 16.62 -9.69
N ALA A 310 -3.48 17.84 -10.18
CA ALA A 310 -4.49 18.90 -10.03
C ALA A 310 -5.78 18.61 -10.82
N GLY A 311 -5.66 18.06 -12.04
CA GLY A 311 -6.80 17.66 -12.85
C GLY A 311 -7.61 16.53 -12.21
N LEU A 312 -6.93 15.52 -11.67
CA LEU A 312 -7.55 14.38 -11.00
C LEU A 312 -8.27 14.82 -9.71
N LEU A 313 -7.68 15.72 -8.92
CA LEU A 313 -8.33 16.30 -7.75
C LEU A 313 -9.67 16.96 -8.13
N ARG A 314 -9.69 17.78 -9.19
CA ARG A 314 -10.93 18.39 -9.68
C ARG A 314 -11.98 17.37 -10.09
N ILE A 315 -11.58 16.28 -10.75
CA ILE A 315 -12.50 15.19 -11.11
C ILE A 315 -13.10 14.56 -9.85
N PHE A 316 -12.28 14.32 -8.82
CA PHE A 316 -12.77 13.76 -7.55
C PHE A 316 -13.70 14.71 -6.81
N GLU A 317 -13.45 16.01 -6.86
CA GLU A 317 -14.26 17.04 -6.19
C GLU A 317 -15.56 17.31 -6.92
N GLU A 318 -15.48 17.63 -8.22
CA GLU A 318 -16.63 18.05 -9.02
C GLU A 318 -17.47 16.88 -9.51
N LYS A 319 -16.92 15.64 -9.51
CA LYS A 319 -17.51 14.45 -10.16
C LYS A 319 -17.86 14.70 -11.63
N MET A 320 -17.18 15.64 -12.27
CA MET A 320 -17.39 16.04 -13.66
C MET A 320 -16.05 16.12 -14.38
N TYR A 321 -16.05 15.84 -15.68
CA TYR A 321 -14.88 15.96 -16.53
C TYR A 321 -15.26 16.43 -17.92
N ARG A 322 -14.27 16.89 -18.71
CA ARG A 322 -14.48 17.27 -20.11
C ARG A 322 -13.41 16.61 -20.98
N PRO A 323 -13.79 15.78 -21.96
CA PRO A 323 -12.82 15.24 -22.91
C PRO A 323 -12.14 16.37 -23.70
N LEU A 324 -10.88 16.17 -24.07
CA LEU A 324 -10.12 17.18 -24.81
C LEU A 324 -10.75 17.45 -26.19
N GLY A 325 -10.85 18.73 -26.55
CA GLY A 325 -11.48 19.16 -27.80
C GLY A 325 -13.00 18.99 -27.85
N PHE A 326 -13.64 18.45 -26.79
CA PHE A 326 -15.09 18.31 -26.71
C PHE A 326 -15.76 19.68 -26.59
N ARG A 327 -16.65 20.01 -27.53
CA ARG A 327 -17.39 21.29 -27.55
C ARG A 327 -18.70 21.26 -26.75
N GLY A 328 -19.09 20.10 -26.23
CA GLY A 328 -20.27 19.96 -25.37
C GLY A 328 -20.01 20.31 -23.91
N GLY A 329 -21.04 20.13 -23.07
CA GLY A 329 -20.96 20.32 -21.63
C GLY A 329 -20.00 19.33 -20.94
N ALA A 330 -19.71 19.58 -19.66
CA ALA A 330 -19.01 18.59 -18.83
C ALA A 330 -19.84 17.30 -18.72
N GLN A 331 -19.16 16.16 -18.61
CA GLN A 331 -19.72 14.83 -18.45
C GLN A 331 -19.53 14.37 -16.99
N GLU A 332 -20.48 13.59 -16.49
CA GLU A 332 -20.42 13.02 -15.14
C GLU A 332 -19.41 11.87 -15.06
N ALA A 333 -18.55 11.90 -14.05
CA ALA A 333 -17.63 10.84 -13.68
C ALA A 333 -18.35 9.77 -12.84
N ASP A 334 -19.35 9.12 -13.41
CA ASP A 334 -20.06 7.98 -12.78
C ASP A 334 -19.18 6.73 -12.80
N VAL A 335 -18.15 6.72 -11.97
CA VAL A 335 -17.19 5.64 -11.78
C VAL A 335 -16.77 5.57 -10.33
N ARG A 336 -16.55 4.36 -9.81
CA ARG A 336 -15.83 4.17 -8.55
C ARG A 336 -14.33 4.16 -8.81
N PHE A 337 -13.54 4.78 -7.94
CA PHE A 337 -12.08 4.76 -8.04
C PHE A 337 -11.44 3.78 -7.04
N ILE A 338 -10.52 2.96 -7.55
CA ILE A 338 -9.53 2.24 -6.75
C ILE A 338 -8.16 2.74 -7.18
N ILE A 339 -7.27 3.02 -6.24
CA ILE A 339 -5.98 3.66 -6.51
C ILE A 339 -4.87 2.78 -5.97
N GLY A 340 -3.87 2.48 -6.80
CA GLY A 340 -2.68 1.73 -6.43
C GLY A 340 -1.47 2.64 -6.23
N THR A 341 -0.67 2.38 -5.20
CA THR A 341 0.66 2.99 -5.02
C THR A 341 1.70 1.94 -4.66
N ASN A 342 2.96 2.17 -5.06
CA ASN A 342 4.12 1.37 -4.64
C ASN A 342 5.11 2.12 -3.74
N VAL A 343 4.83 3.39 -3.43
CA VAL A 343 5.61 4.23 -2.53
C VAL A 343 4.74 4.78 -1.41
N ASP A 344 5.41 5.24 -0.34
CA ASP A 344 4.78 6.05 0.69
C ASP A 344 4.43 7.44 0.13
N LEU A 345 3.14 7.65 -0.13
CA LEU A 345 2.65 8.93 -0.66
C LEU A 345 2.84 10.09 0.32
N LYS A 346 2.81 9.84 1.63
CA LYS A 346 3.07 10.87 2.65
C LYS A 346 4.52 11.36 2.56
N GLU A 347 5.46 10.45 2.31
CA GLU A 347 6.84 10.81 2.05
C GLU A 347 6.99 11.60 0.72
N GLN A 348 6.22 11.25 -0.32
CA GLN A 348 6.22 12.01 -1.58
C GLN A 348 5.63 13.42 -1.43
N VAL A 349 4.65 13.60 -0.55
CA VAL A 349 4.14 14.93 -0.17
C VAL A 349 5.23 15.74 0.51
N ALA A 350 5.92 15.16 1.50
CA ALA A 350 7.02 15.84 2.22
C ALA A 350 8.16 16.24 1.27
N LYS A 351 8.44 15.44 0.23
CA LYS A 351 9.42 15.73 -0.83
C LYS A 351 8.94 16.74 -1.87
N GLY A 352 7.69 17.17 -1.82
CA GLY A 352 7.10 18.06 -2.83
C GLY A 352 7.01 17.40 -4.22
N ALA A 353 6.85 16.08 -4.28
CA ALA A 353 6.58 15.34 -5.52
C ALA A 353 5.08 15.06 -5.71
N PHE A 354 4.35 14.91 -4.60
CA PHE A 354 2.90 14.68 -4.58
C PHE A 354 2.17 15.85 -3.91
N ARG A 355 0.93 16.15 -4.30
CA ARG A 355 0.16 17.25 -3.69
C ARG A 355 -0.51 16.77 -2.41
N ASP A 356 -0.43 17.61 -1.37
CA ASP A 356 -1.02 17.30 -0.05
C ASP A 356 -2.55 17.17 -0.14
N ASP A 357 -3.22 18.10 -0.84
CA ASP A 357 -4.66 18.08 -1.05
C ASP A 357 -5.16 16.80 -1.74
N LEU A 358 -4.48 16.36 -2.80
CA LEU A 358 -4.80 15.10 -3.48
C LEU A 358 -4.55 13.90 -2.57
N TYR A 359 -3.46 13.88 -1.80
CA TYR A 359 -3.17 12.79 -0.86
C TYR A 359 -4.31 12.61 0.14
N TRP A 360 -4.77 13.69 0.77
CA TRP A 360 -5.89 13.61 1.71
C TRP A 360 -7.20 13.22 1.06
N ARG A 361 -7.42 13.59 -0.22
CA ARG A 361 -8.61 13.19 -0.97
C ARG A 361 -8.67 11.69 -1.25
N ILE A 362 -7.52 11.03 -1.43
CA ILE A 362 -7.45 9.60 -1.80
C ILE A 362 -7.17 8.69 -0.60
N ASN A 363 -6.53 9.19 0.45
CA ASN A 363 -6.17 8.43 1.65
C ASN A 363 -7.35 8.31 2.62
N VAL A 364 -8.44 7.73 2.10
CA VAL A 364 -9.72 7.64 2.79
C VAL A 364 -9.95 6.21 3.32
N LEU A 365 -10.09 5.26 2.40
CA LEU A 365 -10.11 3.83 2.71
C LEU A 365 -8.79 3.24 2.22
N THR A 366 -7.93 2.79 3.12
CA THR A 366 -6.57 2.35 2.76
C THR A 366 -6.33 0.90 3.17
N VAL A 367 -5.82 0.10 2.25
CA VAL A 367 -5.39 -1.29 2.47
C VAL A 367 -3.95 -1.46 1.99
N GLU A 368 -3.06 -1.82 2.91
CA GLU A 368 -1.67 -2.11 2.58
C GLU A 368 -1.49 -3.61 2.28
N ILE A 369 -0.80 -3.92 1.19
CA ILE A 369 -0.35 -5.28 0.86
C ILE A 369 1.12 -5.41 1.27
N PRO A 370 1.46 -6.28 2.24
CA PRO A 370 2.83 -6.49 2.65
C PRO A 370 3.68 -7.13 1.55
N ALA A 371 5.00 -6.97 1.67
CA ALA A 371 5.95 -7.62 0.79
C ALA A 371 5.87 -9.16 0.94
N LEU A 372 6.27 -9.90 -0.08
CA LEU A 372 6.25 -11.37 -0.03
C LEU A 372 7.15 -11.92 1.11
N ILE A 373 8.24 -11.24 1.43
CA ILE A 373 9.12 -11.59 2.54
C ILE A 373 8.44 -11.48 3.93
N GLU A 374 7.37 -10.69 4.03
CA GLU A 374 6.55 -10.55 5.24
C GLU A 374 5.37 -11.53 5.24
N ARG A 375 5.18 -12.27 4.13
CA ARG A 375 4.08 -13.20 3.84
C ARG A 375 4.58 -14.64 3.63
N THR A 376 5.56 -15.04 4.43
CA THR A 376 6.20 -16.37 4.32
C THR A 376 5.23 -17.52 4.53
N ASP A 377 4.13 -17.28 5.24
CA ASP A 377 3.02 -18.20 5.45
C ASP A 377 2.29 -18.58 4.15
N GLU A 378 2.36 -17.76 3.11
CA GLU A 378 1.72 -17.99 1.82
C GLU A 378 2.67 -18.51 0.74
N LEU A 379 3.98 -18.52 1.00
CA LEU A 379 4.97 -18.73 -0.05
C LEU A 379 4.83 -20.11 -0.71
N ARG A 380 4.60 -21.16 0.07
CA ARG A 380 4.40 -22.51 -0.46
C ARG A 380 3.16 -22.59 -1.34
N ASP A 381 2.03 -22.09 -0.84
CA ASP A 381 0.77 -22.11 -1.58
C ASP A 381 0.86 -21.31 -2.89
N TRP A 382 1.58 -20.17 -2.89
CA TRP A 382 1.86 -19.42 -4.10
C TRP A 382 2.72 -20.19 -5.10
N VAL A 383 3.77 -20.87 -4.61
CA VAL A 383 4.62 -21.70 -5.46
C VAL A 383 3.82 -22.82 -6.09
N ASP A 384 3.05 -23.56 -5.28
CA ASP A 384 2.25 -24.69 -5.74
C ASP A 384 1.17 -24.23 -6.74
N PHE A 385 0.49 -23.11 -6.45
CA PHE A 385 -0.45 -22.48 -7.38
C PHE A 385 0.20 -22.09 -8.72
N MET A 386 1.36 -21.43 -8.68
CA MET A 386 2.05 -20.99 -9.90
C MET A 386 2.61 -22.15 -10.72
N VAL A 387 3.04 -23.24 -10.06
CA VAL A 387 3.43 -24.48 -10.75
C VAL A 387 2.21 -25.07 -11.46
N ASP A 388 1.09 -25.23 -10.76
CA ASP A 388 -0.16 -25.75 -11.31
C ASP A 388 -0.61 -24.99 -12.57
N GLN A 389 -0.61 -23.66 -12.51
CA GLN A 389 -0.96 -22.77 -13.63
C GLN A 389 -0.09 -23.00 -14.89
N GLU A 390 1.18 -23.35 -14.72
CA GLU A 390 2.12 -23.54 -15.83
C GLU A 390 2.16 -25.00 -16.33
N THR A 391 1.64 -25.97 -15.57
CA THR A 391 1.69 -27.40 -15.94
C THR A 391 0.88 -27.74 -17.19
N ARG A 392 -0.22 -27.03 -17.44
CA ARG A 392 -1.21 -27.31 -18.51
C ARG A 392 -1.69 -28.77 -18.52
N GLY A 393 -1.87 -29.38 -17.34
CA GLY A 393 -2.35 -30.76 -17.19
C GLY A 393 -1.25 -31.84 -17.18
N ARG A 394 0.01 -31.46 -16.98
CA ARG A 394 1.12 -32.40 -16.69
C ARG A 394 1.31 -32.57 -15.20
N ASP A 395 1.75 -33.75 -14.77
CA ASP A 395 2.07 -33.99 -13.38
C ASP A 395 3.47 -33.44 -13.08
N VAL A 396 3.54 -32.42 -12.22
CA VAL A 396 4.79 -31.72 -11.90
C VAL A 396 5.03 -31.79 -10.40
N GLN A 397 6.14 -32.41 -10.02
CA GLN A 397 6.55 -32.51 -8.63
C GLN A 397 7.66 -31.50 -8.31
N LEU A 398 7.38 -30.57 -7.39
CA LEU A 398 8.41 -29.73 -6.80
C LEU A 398 9.09 -30.46 -5.63
N THR A 399 10.41 -30.66 -5.72
CA THR A 399 11.17 -31.25 -4.61
C THR A 399 11.29 -30.29 -3.43
N GLU A 400 11.45 -30.83 -2.22
CA GLU A 400 11.64 -30.00 -1.03
C GLU A 400 12.97 -29.21 -1.06
N GLY A 401 14.00 -29.72 -1.74
CA GLY A 401 15.23 -28.97 -2.01
C GLY A 401 14.97 -27.72 -2.85
N ALA A 402 14.20 -27.87 -3.94
CA ALA A 402 13.79 -26.75 -4.78
C ALA A 402 12.96 -25.71 -4.01
N PHE A 403 11.99 -26.15 -3.21
CA PHE A 403 11.21 -25.23 -2.38
C PHE A 403 12.07 -24.49 -1.35
N ARG A 404 12.96 -25.20 -0.61
CA ARG A 404 13.88 -24.54 0.34
C ARG A 404 14.72 -23.47 -0.34
N ARG A 405 15.17 -23.72 -1.58
CA ARG A 405 15.92 -22.73 -2.36
C ARG A 405 15.10 -21.49 -2.68
N LEU A 406 13.81 -21.65 -3.00
CA LEU A 406 12.87 -20.53 -3.19
C LEU A 406 12.57 -19.81 -1.86
N ALA A 407 12.44 -20.56 -0.77
CA ALA A 407 12.05 -20.05 0.55
C ALA A 407 13.08 -19.11 1.20
N VAL A 408 14.36 -19.27 0.88
CA VAL A 408 15.44 -18.41 1.41
C VAL A 408 15.65 -17.12 0.62
N GLN A 409 14.96 -16.92 -0.51
CA GLN A 409 15.09 -15.70 -1.31
C GLN A 409 14.29 -14.53 -0.72
N ARG A 410 14.74 -13.30 -1.01
CA ARG A 410 14.10 -12.07 -0.51
C ARG A 410 12.91 -11.59 -1.33
N TRP A 411 12.83 -11.99 -2.60
CA TRP A 411 11.75 -11.62 -3.52
C TRP A 411 11.47 -10.10 -3.63
N PRO A 412 12.47 -9.25 -3.97
CA PRO A 412 12.26 -7.81 -4.14
C PRO A 412 11.16 -7.43 -5.16
N GLY A 413 10.94 -8.24 -6.20
CA GLY A 413 9.84 -8.09 -7.16
C GLY A 413 8.57 -8.89 -6.81
N ASN A 414 8.50 -9.42 -5.57
CA ASN A 414 7.36 -10.10 -4.98
C ASN A 414 6.81 -11.24 -5.87
N LEU A 415 5.48 -11.38 -5.96
CA LEU A 415 4.83 -12.47 -6.71
C LEU A 415 5.17 -12.44 -8.20
N ARG A 416 5.41 -11.25 -8.77
CA ARG A 416 5.81 -11.13 -10.18
C ARG A 416 7.19 -11.75 -10.43
N GLN A 417 8.14 -11.50 -9.54
CA GLN A 417 9.47 -12.11 -9.60
C GLN A 417 9.39 -13.63 -9.39
N LEU A 418 8.69 -14.06 -8.33
CA LEU A 418 8.50 -15.47 -8.03
C LEU A 418 7.91 -16.23 -9.22
N HIS A 419 6.85 -15.71 -9.85
CA HIS A 419 6.22 -16.33 -11.01
C HIS A 419 7.19 -16.44 -12.19
N ASN A 420 7.98 -15.40 -12.46
CA ASN A 420 9.01 -15.43 -13.51
C ASN A 420 10.09 -16.48 -13.23
N VAL A 421 10.50 -16.67 -11.97
CA VAL A 421 11.46 -17.71 -11.59
C VAL A 421 10.85 -19.11 -11.76
N ILE A 422 9.60 -19.31 -11.35
CA ILE A 422 8.90 -20.58 -11.51
C ILE A 422 8.78 -20.92 -12.99
N ARG A 423 8.35 -19.98 -13.85
CA ARG A 423 8.26 -20.18 -15.31
C ARG A 423 9.60 -20.59 -15.93
N ARG A 424 10.69 -19.94 -15.51
CA ARG A 424 12.06 -20.30 -15.96
C ARG A 424 12.47 -21.68 -15.47
N THR A 425 12.21 -21.99 -14.21
CA THR A 425 12.49 -23.28 -13.61
C THR A 425 11.77 -24.41 -14.35
N MET A 426 10.47 -24.20 -14.64
CA MET A 426 9.62 -25.10 -15.43
C MET A 426 10.20 -25.33 -16.84
N ALA A 427 10.63 -24.26 -17.51
CA ALA A 427 11.27 -24.36 -18.83
C ALA A 427 12.60 -25.14 -18.79
N LEU A 428 13.42 -24.94 -17.74
CA LEU A 428 14.69 -25.64 -17.55
C LEU A 428 14.50 -27.11 -17.20
N ALA A 429 13.45 -27.45 -16.47
CA ALA A 429 13.06 -28.83 -16.17
C ALA A 429 12.50 -29.59 -17.40
N GLY A 430 12.45 -28.95 -18.57
CA GLY A 430 12.07 -29.60 -19.82
C GLY A 430 10.57 -29.72 -20.02
N ILE A 431 9.75 -28.85 -19.42
CA ILE A 431 8.30 -28.76 -19.66
C ILE A 431 8.06 -28.26 -21.09
N GLY A 432 8.19 -29.20 -22.04
CA GLY A 432 8.25 -28.98 -23.49
C GLY A 432 8.84 -30.18 -24.26
N ALA A 433 9.59 -31.06 -23.58
CA ALA A 433 10.03 -32.35 -24.08
C ALA A 433 9.03 -33.46 -23.68
N ARG A 434 8.97 -34.54 -24.49
CA ARG A 434 8.03 -35.65 -24.35
C ARG A 434 8.17 -36.36 -23.00
N GLY A 435 7.30 -36.05 -22.05
CA GLY A 435 7.17 -36.74 -20.77
C GLY A 435 5.92 -36.23 -20.03
N ASP A 436 5.15 -37.16 -19.46
CA ASP A 436 3.90 -36.86 -18.74
C ASP A 436 4.16 -36.43 -17.27
N TYR A 437 5.39 -36.63 -16.78
CA TYR A 437 5.83 -36.35 -15.42
C TYR A 437 7.13 -35.53 -15.42
N VAL A 438 7.18 -34.43 -14.66
CA VAL A 438 8.37 -33.58 -14.53
C VAL A 438 8.71 -33.32 -13.07
N VAL A 439 9.97 -33.50 -12.70
CA VAL A 439 10.47 -33.21 -11.35
C VAL A 439 11.29 -31.93 -11.37
N ILE A 440 10.88 -30.96 -10.56
CA ILE A 440 11.63 -29.74 -10.32
C ILE A 440 12.57 -29.97 -9.14
N GLU A 441 13.81 -30.27 -9.47
CA GLU A 441 14.93 -30.35 -8.52
C GLU A 441 15.56 -28.98 -8.19
N GLU A 442 16.30 -28.93 -7.08
CA GLU A 442 16.99 -27.74 -6.57
C GLU A 442 17.86 -27.05 -7.63
N PHE A 443 18.60 -27.83 -8.43
CA PHE A 443 19.50 -27.29 -9.45
C PHE A 443 18.75 -26.50 -10.55
N HIS A 444 17.49 -26.85 -10.87
CA HIS A 444 16.70 -26.09 -11.84
C HIS A 444 16.36 -24.70 -11.31
N VAL A 445 16.02 -24.61 -10.02
CA VAL A 445 15.73 -23.33 -9.35
C VAL A 445 17.00 -22.48 -9.28
N GLU A 446 18.14 -23.07 -8.92
CA GLU A 446 19.42 -22.35 -8.89
C GLU A 446 19.79 -21.76 -10.25
N GLN A 447 19.62 -22.53 -11.34
CA GLN A 447 19.85 -22.03 -12.69
C GLN A 447 18.86 -20.95 -13.13
N ALA A 448 17.62 -20.99 -12.65
CA ALA A 448 16.62 -19.96 -12.93
C ALA A 448 16.94 -18.64 -12.22
N LEU A 449 17.34 -18.73 -10.94
CA LEU A 449 17.76 -17.60 -10.09
C LEU A 449 19.04 -16.95 -10.62
N ALA A 450 20.04 -17.73 -11.03
CA ALA A 450 21.28 -17.21 -11.60
C ALA A 450 21.08 -16.33 -12.86
N ARG A 451 19.94 -16.52 -13.55
CA ARG A 451 19.52 -15.69 -14.69
C ARG A 451 18.70 -14.46 -14.30
N GLU A 452 18.18 -14.40 -13.07
CA GLU A 452 17.51 -13.22 -12.50
C GLU A 452 18.50 -12.19 -11.98
N ASP A 453 19.60 -12.66 -11.39
CA ASP A 453 20.69 -11.85 -10.82
C ASP A 453 21.55 -11.14 -11.89
N SER A 454 20.96 -10.76 -13.03
CA SER A 454 21.53 -9.78 -13.96
C SER A 454 21.28 -8.33 -13.53
N SER A 455 20.74 -8.11 -12.31
CA SER A 455 20.81 -6.83 -11.63
C SER A 455 22.24 -6.64 -11.09
N TYR A 456 22.98 -5.73 -11.71
CA TYR A 456 24.41 -5.47 -11.54
C TYR A 456 24.87 -5.27 -10.08
N ASP A 457 23.99 -4.82 -9.17
CA ASP A 457 24.35 -4.48 -7.78
C ASP A 457 24.62 -5.71 -6.89
N GLU A 458 23.86 -6.80 -7.03
CA GLU A 458 24.05 -8.01 -6.20
C GLU A 458 25.20 -8.88 -6.70
N ARG A 459 25.49 -8.89 -8.02
CA ARG A 459 26.71 -9.52 -8.56
C ARG A 459 27.96 -8.84 -8.07
N LEU A 460 28.02 -7.50 -8.08
CA LEU A 460 29.15 -6.78 -7.53
C LEU A 460 29.31 -7.08 -6.03
N GLY A 461 28.21 -7.07 -5.27
CA GLY A 461 28.20 -7.49 -3.87
C GLY A 461 28.72 -8.91 -3.64
N TYR A 462 28.31 -9.87 -4.48
CA TYR A 462 28.77 -11.25 -4.43
C TYR A 462 30.26 -11.40 -4.81
N ILE A 463 30.72 -10.70 -5.85
CA ILE A 463 32.11 -10.70 -6.30
C ILE A 463 33.01 -10.06 -5.23
N LEU A 464 32.60 -8.92 -4.67
CA LEU A 464 33.29 -8.27 -3.54
C LEU A 464 33.33 -9.17 -2.30
N LEU A 465 32.23 -9.86 -1.98
CA LEU A 465 32.18 -10.81 -0.86
C LEU A 465 33.07 -12.04 -1.11
N ARG A 466 33.13 -12.55 -2.35
CA ARG A 466 34.02 -13.66 -2.73
C ARG A 466 35.48 -13.23 -2.62
N ALA A 467 35.84 -12.06 -3.16
CA ALA A 467 37.18 -11.48 -3.04
C ALA A 467 37.57 -11.24 -1.56
N ALA A 468 36.67 -10.69 -0.74
CA ALA A 468 36.89 -10.48 0.69
C ALA A 468 37.10 -11.80 1.45
N LYS A 469 36.38 -12.87 1.11
CA LYS A 469 36.54 -14.19 1.73
C LYS A 469 37.89 -14.84 1.40
N VAL A 470 38.34 -14.73 0.16
CA VAL A 470 39.67 -15.21 -0.27
C VAL A 470 40.77 -14.47 0.50
N ILE A 471 40.63 -13.16 0.67
CA ILE A 471 41.57 -12.36 1.47
C ILE A 471 41.55 -12.76 2.95
N ALA A 472 40.37 -12.95 3.54
CA ALA A 472 40.26 -13.39 4.93
C ALA A 472 40.89 -14.78 5.15
N GLN A 473 40.82 -15.67 4.15
CA GLN A 473 41.52 -16.96 4.18
C GLN A 473 43.03 -16.78 4.04
N GLN A 474 43.51 -15.92 3.15
CA GLN A 474 44.94 -15.66 2.99
C GLN A 474 45.55 -14.96 4.21
N ILE A 475 44.82 -14.03 4.84
CA ILE A 475 45.21 -13.43 6.13
C ILE A 475 45.30 -14.51 7.21
N LYS A 476 44.36 -15.47 7.25
CA LYS A 476 44.42 -16.61 8.20
C LYS A 476 45.62 -17.52 7.95
N ILE A 477 46.02 -17.70 6.69
CA ILE A 477 47.18 -18.51 6.30
C ILE A 477 48.49 -17.77 6.65
N SER A 478 48.58 -16.46 6.34
CA SER A 478 49.76 -15.63 6.62
C SER A 478 49.95 -15.28 8.10
N ASN A 479 48.87 -15.12 8.88
CA ASN A 479 48.93 -14.83 10.33
C ASN A 479 49.26 -16.05 11.21
N GLN A 480 49.66 -17.19 10.64
CA GLN A 480 50.29 -18.25 11.44
C GLN A 480 51.70 -17.86 11.93
N HIS A 481 52.30 -16.77 11.41
CA HIS A 481 53.68 -16.39 11.72
C HIS A 481 53.88 -14.98 12.34
N GLU A 482 52.95 -14.02 12.22
CA GLU A 482 52.94 -12.78 13.05
C GLU A 482 51.63 -11.96 12.81
N PRO A 483 50.98 -11.39 13.84
CA PRO A 483 49.77 -10.59 13.67
C PRO A 483 50.12 -9.13 13.34
N GLY A 484 50.16 -8.80 12.05
CA GLY A 484 50.40 -7.44 11.54
C GLY A 484 49.57 -7.15 10.30
N SER A 485 49.28 -5.88 10.06
CA SER A 485 48.40 -5.34 9.00
C SER A 485 48.47 -6.07 7.64
N LEU A 486 47.33 -6.10 6.92
CA LEU A 486 47.22 -6.48 5.51
C LEU A 486 48.47 -6.05 4.72
N PRO A 487 49.22 -6.98 4.11
CA PRO A 487 50.32 -6.61 3.22
C PRO A 487 49.78 -5.69 2.12
N LEU A 488 50.50 -4.61 1.82
CA LEU A 488 50.11 -3.65 0.78
C LEU A 488 49.79 -4.36 -0.57
N GLU A 489 50.52 -5.44 -0.82
CA GLU A 489 50.40 -6.37 -1.94
C GLU A 489 49.00 -7.01 -2.08
N ALA A 490 48.33 -7.34 -0.96
CA ALA A 490 46.99 -7.93 -0.98
C ALA A 490 45.90 -6.90 -1.33
N VAL A 491 46.12 -5.64 -0.96
CA VAL A 491 45.21 -4.52 -1.30
C VAL A 491 45.32 -4.17 -2.79
N ASP A 492 46.52 -4.22 -3.34
CA ASP A 492 46.75 -3.97 -4.76
C ASP A 492 46.22 -5.11 -5.65
N ALA A 493 46.33 -6.37 -5.20
CA ALA A 493 45.69 -7.51 -5.87
C ALA A 493 44.15 -7.38 -5.92
N LEU A 494 43.53 -6.96 -4.81
CA LEU A 494 42.08 -6.73 -4.76
C LEU A 494 41.63 -5.66 -5.75
N ARG A 495 42.37 -4.55 -5.82
CA ARG A 495 42.04 -3.46 -6.74
C ARG A 495 42.10 -3.93 -8.19
N ALA A 496 43.12 -4.70 -8.55
CA ALA A 496 43.31 -5.21 -9.90
C ALA A 496 42.25 -6.25 -10.31
N LEU A 497 41.82 -7.13 -9.40
CA LEU A 497 40.75 -8.10 -9.66
C LEU A 497 39.40 -7.42 -9.92
N VAL A 498 39.06 -6.39 -9.13
CA VAL A 498 37.85 -5.58 -9.34
C VAL A 498 37.91 -4.86 -10.69
N LEU A 499 39.09 -4.33 -11.07
CA LEU A 499 39.30 -3.65 -12.35
C LEU A 499 39.22 -4.62 -13.57
N LEU A 500 39.64 -5.88 -13.42
CA LEU A 500 39.51 -6.91 -14.46
C LEU A 500 38.05 -7.23 -14.76
N GLU A 501 37.25 -7.47 -13.72
CA GLU A 501 35.83 -7.78 -13.87
C GLU A 501 35.06 -6.62 -14.52
N LEU A 502 35.29 -5.40 -14.04
CA LEU A 502 34.63 -4.21 -14.60
C LEU A 502 35.00 -3.96 -16.08
N ARG A 503 36.16 -4.44 -16.55
CA ARG A 503 36.60 -4.27 -17.94
C ARG A 503 35.84 -5.11 -18.94
N GLN A 504 35.19 -6.19 -18.50
CA GLN A 504 34.35 -7.02 -19.38
C GLN A 504 33.14 -6.25 -19.92
N GLU A 505 32.70 -5.20 -19.22
CA GLU A 505 31.45 -4.49 -19.52
C GLU A 505 31.62 -2.98 -19.76
N PHE A 506 32.68 -2.36 -19.23
CA PHE A 506 32.91 -0.91 -19.31
C PHE A 506 34.26 -0.57 -19.94
N ASP A 507 34.35 0.60 -20.58
CA ASP A 507 35.66 1.11 -21.00
C ASP A 507 36.50 1.58 -19.81
N VAL A 508 37.83 1.50 -19.92
CA VAL A 508 38.75 1.86 -18.83
C VAL A 508 38.47 3.28 -18.32
N GLY A 509 38.12 4.21 -19.22
CA GLY A 509 37.73 5.57 -18.84
C GLY A 509 36.47 5.60 -17.96
N GLU A 510 35.44 4.85 -18.31
CA GLU A 510 34.17 4.79 -17.57
C GLU A 510 34.36 4.17 -16.19
N ILE A 511 35.17 3.11 -16.09
CA ILE A 511 35.52 2.45 -14.82
C ILE A 511 36.11 3.46 -13.83
N TYR A 512 37.08 4.27 -14.25
CA TYR A 512 37.69 5.25 -13.35
C TYR A 512 36.79 6.45 -13.06
N CYS A 513 35.84 6.79 -13.91
CA CYS A 513 34.78 7.76 -13.57
C CYS A 513 33.85 7.20 -12.48
N LEU A 514 33.40 5.94 -12.61
CA LEU A 514 32.55 5.26 -11.62
C LEU A 514 33.23 5.14 -10.25
N LEU A 515 34.54 4.95 -10.24
CA LEU A 515 35.36 4.91 -9.02
C LEU A 515 35.67 6.31 -8.45
N GLY A 516 35.06 7.38 -8.97
CA GLY A 516 35.27 8.76 -8.51
C GLY A 516 36.67 9.32 -8.83
N LYS A 517 37.40 8.70 -9.77
CA LYS A 517 38.76 9.11 -10.20
C LYS A 517 38.75 9.79 -11.56
N GLU A 518 37.80 10.69 -11.77
CA GLU A 518 37.65 11.45 -13.02
C GLU A 518 38.91 12.21 -13.44
N SER A 519 39.75 12.62 -12.49
CA SER A 519 41.01 13.32 -12.75
C SER A 519 42.00 12.48 -13.56
N LEU A 520 41.99 11.15 -13.41
CA LEU A 520 42.81 10.23 -14.20
C LEU A 520 42.32 10.11 -15.65
N VAL A 521 41.02 10.25 -15.84
CA VAL A 521 40.38 10.23 -17.17
C VAL A 521 40.65 11.56 -17.89
N LYS A 522 40.43 12.69 -17.21
CA LYS A 522 40.71 14.05 -17.69
C LYS A 522 42.18 14.23 -18.10
N ASN A 523 43.11 13.67 -17.32
CA ASN A 523 44.56 13.73 -17.61
C ASN A 523 45.06 12.61 -18.56
N ARG A 524 44.16 11.80 -19.14
CA ARG A 524 44.48 10.66 -20.05
C ARG A 524 45.45 9.62 -19.49
N ASN A 525 45.55 9.52 -18.16
CA ASN A 525 46.45 8.59 -17.48
C ASN A 525 45.79 7.25 -17.10
N HIS A 526 44.45 7.19 -17.14
CA HIS A 526 43.64 6.03 -16.76
C HIS A 526 44.10 4.70 -17.38
N GLN A 527 44.46 4.66 -18.67
CA GLN A 527 44.95 3.42 -19.30
C GLN A 527 46.31 2.96 -18.77
N ARG A 528 47.24 3.88 -18.50
CA ARG A 528 48.55 3.54 -17.92
C ARG A 528 48.40 3.03 -16.50
N THR A 529 47.52 3.66 -15.72
CA THR A 529 47.21 3.22 -14.36
C THR A 529 46.59 1.82 -14.39
N TYR A 530 45.63 1.57 -15.28
CA TYR A 530 45.00 0.26 -15.45
C TYR A 530 46.04 -0.85 -15.74
N SER A 531 46.89 -0.65 -16.76
CA SER A 531 47.91 -1.65 -17.12
C SER A 531 48.89 -1.94 -15.99
N ARG A 532 49.27 -0.92 -15.21
CA ARG A 532 50.17 -1.09 -14.07
C ARG A 532 49.54 -1.95 -12.96
N GLU A 533 48.27 -1.72 -12.62
CA GLU A 533 47.58 -2.53 -11.61
C GLU A 533 47.42 -3.98 -12.07
N LEU A 534 47.21 -4.23 -13.38
CA LEU A 534 47.18 -5.59 -13.94
C LEU A 534 48.55 -6.29 -13.94
N GLU A 535 49.64 -5.58 -14.23
CA GLU A 535 50.99 -6.14 -14.14
C GLU A 535 51.34 -6.54 -12.70
N SER A 536 50.98 -5.70 -11.73
CA SER A 536 51.15 -6.01 -10.31
C SER A 536 50.39 -7.28 -9.91
N LEU A 537 49.17 -7.49 -10.42
CA LEU A 537 48.41 -8.72 -10.18
C LEU A 537 49.04 -9.96 -10.80
N LYS A 538 49.54 -9.87 -12.05
CA LYS A 538 50.21 -10.99 -12.72
C LYS A 538 51.49 -11.43 -12.01
N LEU A 539 52.25 -10.48 -11.46
CA LEU A 539 53.44 -10.77 -10.65
C LEU A 539 53.08 -11.48 -9.34
N LEU A 540 51.97 -11.10 -8.71
CA LEU A 540 51.50 -11.74 -7.46
C LEU A 540 50.94 -13.14 -7.70
N ALA A 541 50.26 -13.37 -8.82
CA ALA A 541 49.69 -14.68 -9.16
C ALA A 541 50.76 -15.77 -9.42
N GLN A 542 51.97 -15.39 -9.86
CA GLN A 542 53.10 -16.33 -10.02
C GLN A 542 53.50 -17.01 -8.70
N HIS A 543 53.11 -16.44 -7.56
CA HIS A 543 53.43 -16.93 -6.23
C HIS A 543 52.20 -17.43 -5.44
N SER A 544 51.00 -17.43 -6.04
CA SER A 544 49.76 -17.95 -5.43
C SER A 544 48.94 -18.77 -6.44
N PRO A 545 48.89 -20.10 -6.28
CA PRO A 545 48.12 -20.99 -7.15
C PRO A 545 46.62 -20.66 -7.19
N GLU A 546 46.05 -20.18 -6.08
CA GLU A 546 44.64 -19.78 -6.02
C GLU A 546 44.37 -18.52 -6.86
N LEU A 547 45.24 -17.52 -6.82
CA LEU A 547 45.12 -16.31 -7.65
C LEU A 547 45.31 -16.60 -9.13
N GLN A 548 46.21 -17.54 -9.47
CA GLN A 548 46.39 -18.00 -10.84
C GLN A 548 45.12 -18.69 -11.38
N SER A 549 44.50 -19.56 -10.58
CA SER A 549 43.23 -20.21 -10.95
C SER A 549 42.07 -19.22 -11.15
N ILE A 550 42.05 -18.11 -10.40
CA ILE A 550 41.04 -17.05 -10.56
C ILE A 550 41.30 -16.25 -11.84
N LEU A 551 42.56 -15.88 -12.12
CA LEU A 551 42.93 -15.21 -13.37
C LEU A 551 42.54 -16.03 -14.60
N ASP A 552 42.80 -17.33 -14.58
CA ASP A 552 42.49 -18.25 -15.68
C ASP A 552 40.97 -18.43 -15.89
N SER A 553 40.15 -18.13 -14.87
CA SER A 553 38.68 -18.17 -14.97
C SER A 553 38.04 -16.87 -15.49
N LEU A 554 38.82 -15.79 -15.54
CA LEU A 554 38.39 -14.44 -15.94
C LEU A 554 38.96 -13.98 -17.29
N SER A 555 39.97 -14.70 -17.80
CA SER A 555 40.50 -14.62 -19.17
C SER A 555 39.68 -15.45 -20.13
#